data_AF-A0A372LNG5-F1
#
_entry.id   AF-A0A372LNG5-F1
#
_cell.length_a   1.000
_cell.length_b   1.000
_cell.length_c   1.000
_cell.angle_alpha   90.00
_cell.angle_beta   90.00
_cell.angle_gamma   90.00
#
_symmetry.space_group_name_H-M   'P 1'
#
loop_
_entity.id
_entity.type
_entity.pdbx_description
1 polymer ?
#
loop_
_entity_poly.entity_id
_entity_poly.type
_entity_poly.pdbx_seq_one_letter_code
_entity_poly.pdbx_strand_id
1 'polypeptide(L)'
;MDTYCWKNNKKGFMHASNSRSDPMLRVRRMSRGFPRYERLMRLLIMIFIFFITFGVIIHLAEPKTFTNVFDGIWWAVVTISTVGYGDFAPSTMLGKTIGIILIFSGAGLVSSYFATVAAMAVSSEHEFMEGMMNFRKNGHIIIVGWNERAKEIIRELNILQPKTPIVLIDETLGRHPLPEKVHFIRGQANLDEILVKANIKNAEKVLITSDLNQDEFQTDMFSITVLLAVKGCNPYVFCLVEILTKEYIPNALRAGADGIIQTNRFASELMVKSLINKAVPEFEMREE
;
A
#
# COMPACT_ATOMS: atom_id res chain seq x y z
N MET A 1 -12.41 10.97 58.48
CA MET A 1 -12.97 9.83 59.23
C MET A 1 -14.13 9.36 58.38
N ASP A 2 -14.06 8.30 57.58
CA ASP A 2 -13.34 7.04 57.77
C ASP A 2 -12.79 6.45 56.47
N THR A 3 -11.65 5.80 56.62
CA THR A 3 -10.86 5.09 55.61
C THR A 3 -11.36 3.65 55.42
N TYR A 4 -11.67 3.25 54.18
CA TYR A 4 -11.77 1.82 53.84
C TYR A 4 -10.51 1.37 53.10
N CYS A 5 -9.70 0.61 53.86
CA CYS A 5 -8.55 -0.14 53.43
C CYS A 5 -9.04 -1.50 52.89
N TRP A 6 -8.55 -1.95 51.74
CA TRP A 6 -8.59 -3.37 51.36
C TRP A 6 -7.23 -3.80 50.82
N LYS A 7 -6.62 -4.74 51.52
CA LYS A 7 -5.35 -5.38 51.19
C LYS A 7 -5.56 -6.91 51.26
N ASN A 8 -5.06 -7.58 50.22
CA ASN A 8 -4.75 -9.01 50.08
C ASN A 8 -5.89 -10.04 50.00
N ASN A 9 -5.87 -10.85 48.93
CA ASN A 9 -5.50 -12.26 49.09
C ASN A 9 -4.88 -12.87 47.81
N LYS A 10 -3.75 -13.57 47.97
CA LYS A 10 -3.10 -14.45 46.97
C LYS A 10 -3.30 -15.90 47.42
N LYS A 11 -3.29 -16.80 46.42
CA LYS A 11 -3.36 -18.29 46.45
C LYS A 11 -4.80 -18.80 46.43
N GLY A 12 -5.25 -19.64 45.51
CA GLY A 12 -4.64 -20.37 44.39
C GLY A 12 -5.66 -21.45 43.98
N PHE A 13 -5.66 -21.91 42.74
CA PHE A 13 -5.90 -23.31 42.35
C PHE A 13 -5.75 -23.44 40.84
N MET A 14 -4.77 -24.27 40.45
CA MET A 14 -4.61 -24.80 39.11
C MET A 14 -5.72 -25.81 38.83
N HIS A 15 -6.36 -25.72 37.67
CA HIS A 15 -6.69 -26.90 36.88
C HIS A 15 -6.51 -26.57 35.40
N ALA A 16 -5.57 -27.28 34.80
CA ALA A 16 -5.33 -27.28 33.37
C ALA A 16 -6.48 -27.99 32.65
N SER A 17 -7.12 -27.32 31.70
CA SER A 17 -7.73 -27.97 30.55
C SER A 17 -7.08 -27.41 29.30
N ASN A 18 -6.20 -28.25 28.76
CA ASN A 18 -5.37 -28.03 27.59
C ASN A 18 -6.25 -27.97 26.34
N SER A 19 -6.72 -26.78 25.98
CA SER A 19 -7.25 -26.48 24.64
C SER A 19 -6.19 -25.67 23.91
N ARG A 20 -5.21 -26.37 23.32
CA ARG A 20 -4.34 -25.79 22.30
C ARG A 20 -5.22 -25.45 21.09
N SER A 21 -5.75 -24.24 21.06
CA SER A 21 -6.15 -23.61 19.81
C SER A 21 -4.85 -23.33 19.05
N ASP A 22 -4.51 -24.24 18.13
CA ASP A 22 -3.39 -24.09 17.22
C ASP A 22 -3.48 -22.71 16.52
N PRO A 23 -2.53 -21.77 16.75
CA PRO A 23 -2.51 -20.49 16.03
C PRO A 23 -2.10 -20.65 14.55
N MET A 24 -1.84 -21.89 14.11
CA MET A 24 -1.16 -22.21 12.86
C MET A 24 -2.07 -22.29 11.62
N LEU A 25 -3.33 -21.88 11.71
CA LEU A 25 -4.28 -21.95 10.60
C LEU A 25 -5.04 -20.64 10.36
N ARG A 26 -4.34 -19.50 10.23
CA ARG A 26 -5.01 -18.31 9.69
C ARG A 26 -4.15 -17.24 9.02
N VAL A 27 -3.05 -17.58 8.35
CA VAL A 27 -2.43 -16.65 7.40
C VAL A 27 -1.85 -17.42 6.21
N ARG A 28 -2.72 -17.94 5.35
CA ARG A 28 -2.27 -18.50 4.07
C ARG A 28 -3.21 -18.14 2.94
N ARG A 29 -3.36 -16.83 2.69
CA ARG A 29 -3.75 -16.31 1.37
C ARG A 29 -3.56 -14.80 1.26
N MET A 30 -2.31 -14.32 1.29
CA MET A 30 -2.05 -12.95 0.83
C MET A 30 -0.72 -12.87 0.09
N SER A 31 -0.71 -13.48 -1.10
CA SER A 31 0.29 -13.17 -2.12
C SER A 31 -0.36 -13.18 -3.51
N ARG A 32 -1.37 -12.33 -3.70
CA ARG A 32 -1.87 -12.01 -5.05
C ARG A 32 -1.16 -10.81 -5.69
N GLY A 33 0.10 -10.54 -5.31
CA GLY A 33 0.99 -9.64 -6.06
C GLY A 33 1.74 -10.34 -7.20
N PHE A 34 1.64 -11.66 -7.29
CA PHE A 34 2.42 -12.50 -8.20
C PHE A 34 1.77 -12.89 -9.57
N PRO A 35 0.50 -12.60 -9.93
CA PRO A 35 -0.05 -13.09 -11.22
C PRO A 35 0.32 -12.25 -12.45
N ARG A 36 1.06 -11.14 -12.30
CA ARG A 36 1.44 -10.26 -13.43
C ARG A 36 2.73 -10.70 -14.12
N TYR A 37 3.78 -11.04 -13.35
CA TYR A 37 5.06 -11.48 -13.94
C TYR A 37 4.93 -12.83 -14.65
N GLU A 38 4.06 -13.72 -14.18
CA GLU A 38 3.82 -15.03 -14.81
C GLU A 38 3.20 -14.88 -16.23
N ARG A 39 2.32 -13.89 -16.41
CA ARG A 39 1.75 -13.59 -17.74
C ARG A 39 2.82 -13.04 -18.69
N LEU A 40 3.65 -12.13 -18.20
CA LEU A 40 4.75 -11.55 -18.98
C LEU A 40 5.76 -12.62 -19.42
N MET A 41 6.18 -13.49 -18.49
CA MET A 41 7.09 -14.60 -18.79
C MET A 41 6.51 -15.57 -19.81
N ARG A 42 5.21 -15.87 -19.71
CA ARG A 42 4.51 -16.72 -20.68
C ARG A 42 4.49 -16.11 -22.08
N LEU A 43 4.21 -14.81 -22.20
CA LEU A 43 4.25 -14.10 -23.48
C LEU A 43 5.66 -14.07 -24.06
N LEU A 44 6.68 -13.83 -23.24
CA LEU A 44 8.08 -13.81 -23.67
C LEU A 44 8.51 -15.17 -24.21
N ILE A 45 8.17 -16.26 -23.51
CA ILE A 45 8.43 -17.64 -23.96
C ILE A 45 7.69 -17.92 -25.28
N MET A 46 6.44 -17.49 -25.41
CA MET A 46 5.66 -17.65 -26.63
C MET A 46 6.28 -16.90 -27.83
N ILE A 47 6.76 -15.67 -27.62
CA ILE A 47 7.50 -14.89 -28.63
C ILE A 47 8.79 -15.59 -29.04
N PHE A 48 9.56 -16.10 -28.08
CA PHE A 48 10.80 -16.80 -28.36
C PHE A 48 10.58 -18.06 -29.20
N ILE A 49 9.59 -18.88 -28.81
CA ILE A 49 9.18 -20.07 -29.57
C ILE A 49 8.69 -19.65 -30.96
N PHE A 50 7.91 -18.58 -31.07
CA PHE A 50 7.38 -18.08 -32.35
C PHE A 50 8.50 -17.65 -33.33
N PHE A 51 9.53 -16.96 -32.85
CA PHE A 51 10.67 -16.61 -33.71
C PHE A 51 11.46 -17.85 -34.15
N ILE A 52 11.66 -18.82 -33.26
CA ILE A 52 12.32 -20.09 -33.59
C ILE A 52 11.52 -20.86 -34.64
N THR A 53 10.21 -20.99 -34.48
CA THR A 53 9.39 -21.76 -35.42
C THR A 53 9.42 -21.15 -36.82
N PHE A 54 9.22 -19.84 -36.94
CA PHE A 54 9.30 -19.17 -38.25
C PHE A 54 10.70 -19.15 -38.83
N GLY A 55 11.74 -19.04 -38.00
CA GLY A 55 13.13 -19.16 -38.43
C GLY A 55 13.47 -20.54 -39.00
N VAL A 56 12.97 -21.61 -38.39
CA VAL A 56 13.10 -22.98 -38.92
C VAL A 56 12.29 -23.14 -40.21
N ILE A 57 11.04 -22.67 -40.24
CA ILE A 57 10.17 -22.79 -41.42
C ILE A 57 10.79 -22.09 -42.64
N ILE A 58 11.31 -20.86 -42.47
CA ILE A 58 11.88 -20.11 -43.59
C ILE A 58 13.22 -20.70 -44.05
N HIS A 59 14.03 -21.22 -43.13
CA HIS A 59 15.26 -21.96 -43.47
C HIS A 59 14.97 -23.19 -44.31
N LEU A 60 13.93 -23.96 -43.97
CA LEU A 60 13.53 -25.13 -44.75
C LEU A 60 12.90 -24.76 -46.10
N ALA A 61 12.20 -23.63 -46.17
CA ALA A 61 11.58 -23.12 -47.39
C ALA A 61 12.60 -22.53 -48.40
N GLU A 62 13.61 -21.82 -47.91
CA GLU A 62 14.63 -21.15 -48.73
C GLU A 62 16.05 -21.37 -48.16
N PRO A 63 16.57 -22.61 -48.19
CA PRO A 63 17.87 -22.95 -47.56
C PRO A 63 19.08 -22.28 -48.23
N LYS A 64 18.92 -21.78 -49.47
CA LYS A 64 19.95 -21.01 -50.18
C LYS A 64 20.05 -19.57 -49.69
N THR A 65 18.92 -18.98 -49.28
CA THR A 65 18.83 -17.60 -48.79
C THR A 65 19.12 -17.54 -47.29
N PHE A 66 18.54 -18.47 -46.54
CA PHE A 66 18.72 -18.61 -45.10
C PHE A 66 19.58 -19.85 -44.86
N THR A 67 20.90 -19.66 -44.73
CA THR A 67 21.87 -20.78 -44.73
C THR A 67 21.83 -21.60 -43.46
N ASN A 68 21.42 -20.98 -42.36
CA ASN A 68 21.23 -21.62 -41.07
C ASN A 68 19.90 -21.13 -40.43
N VAL A 69 19.43 -21.83 -39.39
CA VAL A 69 18.19 -21.47 -38.69
C VAL A 69 18.28 -20.08 -38.05
N PHE A 70 19.47 -19.69 -37.61
CA PHE A 70 19.69 -18.41 -36.94
C PHE A 70 19.47 -17.22 -37.89
N ASP A 71 19.87 -17.32 -39.16
CA ASP A 71 19.59 -16.32 -40.20
C ASP A 71 18.07 -16.12 -40.36
N GLY A 72 17.30 -17.21 -40.31
CA GLY A 72 15.84 -17.17 -40.34
C GLY A 72 15.23 -16.52 -39.09
N ILE A 73 15.75 -16.81 -37.90
CA ILE A 73 15.33 -16.17 -36.64
C ILE A 73 15.65 -14.68 -36.67
N TRP A 74 16.86 -14.31 -37.08
CA TRP A 74 17.31 -12.93 -37.23
C TRP A 74 16.40 -12.15 -38.17
N TRP A 75 16.13 -12.69 -39.36
CA TRP A 75 15.20 -12.10 -40.30
C TRP A 75 13.80 -11.92 -39.71
N ALA A 76 13.29 -12.91 -38.98
CA ALA A 76 11.98 -12.82 -38.36
C ALA A 76 11.91 -11.69 -37.31
N VAL A 77 12.96 -11.54 -36.49
CA VAL A 77 13.08 -10.46 -35.51
C VAL A 77 13.14 -9.10 -36.19
N VAL A 78 14.05 -8.91 -37.15
CA VAL A 78 14.27 -7.64 -37.87
C VAL A 78 13.02 -7.21 -38.67
N THR A 79 12.29 -8.18 -39.22
CA THR A 79 11.06 -7.93 -39.97
C THR A 79 9.93 -7.49 -39.04
N ILE A 80 9.70 -8.20 -37.94
CA ILE A 80 8.61 -7.87 -36.99
C ILE A 80 8.91 -6.60 -36.20
N SER A 81 10.19 -6.33 -35.90
CA SER A 81 10.62 -5.08 -35.29
C SER A 81 10.57 -3.89 -36.25
N THR A 82 10.16 -4.10 -37.51
CA THR A 82 10.07 -3.06 -38.56
C THR A 82 11.40 -2.38 -38.90
N VAL A 83 12.53 -3.01 -38.57
CA VAL A 83 13.87 -2.46 -38.86
C VAL A 83 14.22 -2.71 -40.33
N GLY A 84 14.03 -3.94 -40.82
CA GLY A 84 14.12 -4.28 -42.24
C GLY A 84 15.48 -3.97 -42.90
N TYR A 85 16.59 -4.51 -42.38
CA TYR A 85 17.92 -4.29 -42.97
C TYR A 85 18.05 -4.71 -44.43
N GLY A 86 17.28 -5.72 -44.87
CA GLY A 86 17.30 -6.22 -46.25
C GLY A 86 18.50 -7.11 -46.58
N ASP A 87 19.28 -7.50 -45.58
CA ASP A 87 20.37 -8.47 -45.64
C ASP A 87 19.86 -9.89 -45.93
N PHE A 88 18.74 -10.27 -45.33
CA PHE A 88 17.99 -11.48 -45.65
C PHE A 88 16.55 -11.13 -46.06
N ALA A 89 16.08 -11.68 -47.17
CA ALA A 89 14.71 -11.49 -47.62
C ALA A 89 14.22 -12.69 -48.47
N PRO A 90 12.99 -13.19 -48.23
CA PRO A 90 12.46 -14.29 -49.02
C PRO A 90 12.28 -13.90 -50.49
N SER A 91 12.84 -14.70 -51.37
CA SER A 91 12.85 -14.47 -52.81
C SER A 91 11.72 -15.24 -53.53
N THR A 92 11.33 -16.40 -52.99
CA THR A 92 10.36 -17.31 -53.59
C THR A 92 8.92 -16.94 -53.23
N MET A 93 7.96 -17.40 -54.04
CA MET A 93 6.53 -17.18 -53.76
C MET A 93 6.09 -17.81 -52.42
N LEU A 94 6.67 -18.96 -52.07
CA LEU A 94 6.40 -19.66 -50.82
C LEU A 94 7.00 -18.91 -49.62
N GLY A 95 8.26 -18.46 -49.72
CA GLY A 95 8.92 -17.66 -48.68
C GLY A 95 8.20 -16.32 -48.43
N LYS A 96 7.74 -15.64 -49.49
CA LYS A 96 6.95 -14.40 -49.37
C LYS A 96 5.62 -14.63 -48.67
N THR A 97 4.93 -15.74 -48.97
CA THR A 97 3.70 -16.12 -48.27
C THR A 97 3.95 -16.36 -46.78
N ILE A 98 5.05 -17.04 -46.42
CA ILE A 98 5.47 -17.22 -45.01
C ILE A 98 5.74 -15.86 -44.35
N GLY A 99 6.43 -14.95 -45.05
CA GLY A 99 6.69 -13.60 -44.56
C GLY A 99 5.43 -12.79 -44.30
N ILE A 100 4.41 -12.90 -45.16
CA ILE A 100 3.12 -12.24 -44.95
C ILE A 100 2.46 -12.77 -43.66
N ILE A 101 2.42 -14.09 -43.48
CA ILE A 101 1.86 -14.72 -42.28
C ILE A 101 2.64 -14.30 -41.02
N LEU A 102 3.98 -14.29 -41.09
CA LEU A 102 4.87 -13.84 -40.03
C LEU A 102 4.55 -12.41 -39.61
N ILE A 103 4.40 -11.49 -40.57
CA ILE A 103 4.15 -10.08 -40.29
C ILE A 103 2.81 -9.90 -39.56
N PHE A 104 1.72 -10.47 -40.08
CA PHE A 104 0.40 -10.33 -39.46
C PHE A 104 0.32 -10.96 -38.07
N SER A 105 0.87 -12.17 -37.89
CA SER A 105 0.80 -12.88 -36.60
C SER A 105 1.83 -12.35 -35.59
N GLY A 106 3.05 -12.08 -36.02
CA GLY A 106 4.15 -11.62 -35.20
C GLY A 106 3.99 -10.18 -34.72
N ALA A 107 3.49 -9.28 -35.56
CA ALA A 107 3.20 -7.90 -35.16
C ALA A 107 2.16 -7.85 -34.03
N GLY A 108 1.09 -8.65 -34.13
CA GLY A 108 0.08 -8.75 -33.06
C GLY A 108 0.66 -9.31 -31.76
N LEU A 109 1.47 -10.37 -31.87
CA LEU A 109 2.09 -11.01 -30.71
C LEU A 109 3.06 -10.05 -29.97
N VAL A 110 3.97 -9.41 -30.69
CA VAL A 110 4.95 -8.48 -30.11
C VAL A 110 4.25 -7.21 -29.58
N SER A 111 3.24 -6.69 -30.29
CA SER A 111 2.43 -5.57 -29.80
C SER A 111 1.72 -5.88 -28.48
N SER A 112 1.16 -7.09 -28.33
CA SER A 112 0.51 -7.51 -27.07
C SER A 112 1.48 -7.56 -25.88
N TYR A 113 2.74 -7.91 -26.13
CA TYR A 113 3.79 -7.90 -25.11
C TYR A 113 4.10 -6.47 -24.65
N PHE A 114 4.35 -5.55 -25.58
CA PHE A 114 4.58 -4.14 -25.23
C PHE A 114 3.37 -3.50 -24.54
N ALA A 115 2.15 -3.80 -24.99
CA ALA A 115 0.93 -3.34 -24.35
C ALA A 115 0.82 -3.84 -22.89
N THR A 116 1.20 -5.10 -22.63
CA THR A 116 1.20 -5.66 -21.28
C THR A 116 2.24 -4.98 -20.39
N VAL A 117 3.45 -4.73 -20.90
CA VAL A 117 4.50 -4.00 -20.17
C VAL A 117 4.06 -2.58 -19.84
N ALA A 118 3.48 -1.86 -20.81
CA ALA A 118 2.97 -0.50 -20.60
C ALA A 118 1.83 -0.49 -19.56
N ALA A 119 0.87 -1.42 -19.66
CA ALA A 119 -0.22 -1.55 -18.70
C ALA A 119 0.30 -1.84 -17.28
N MET A 120 1.36 -2.65 -17.15
CA MET A 120 1.99 -2.89 -15.84
C MET A 120 2.59 -1.63 -15.25
N ALA A 121 3.31 -0.83 -16.05
CA ALA A 121 3.90 0.43 -15.60
C ALA A 121 2.80 1.39 -15.10
N VAL A 122 1.75 1.59 -15.89
CA VAL A 122 0.61 2.46 -15.51
C VAL A 122 -0.12 1.93 -14.27
N SER A 123 -0.35 0.62 -14.19
CA SER A 123 -1.04 0.02 -13.04
C SER A 123 -0.27 0.20 -11.73
N SER A 124 1.06 0.23 -11.77
CA SER A 124 1.89 0.37 -10.56
C SER A 124 1.78 1.76 -9.95
N GLU A 125 1.71 2.79 -10.78
CA GLU A 125 1.47 4.16 -10.36
C GLU A 125 0.05 4.32 -9.81
N HIS A 126 -0.92 3.72 -10.50
CA HIS A 126 -2.31 3.73 -10.05
C HIS A 126 -2.48 3.04 -8.68
N GLU A 127 -1.87 1.88 -8.48
CA GLU A 127 -1.92 1.16 -7.20
C GLU A 127 -1.26 1.93 -6.05
N PHE A 128 -0.21 2.70 -6.33
CA PHE A 128 0.38 3.60 -5.34
C PHE A 128 -0.60 4.73 -4.99
N MET A 129 -1.17 5.37 -6.00
CA MET A 129 -2.12 6.47 -5.82
C MET A 129 -3.42 6.03 -5.15
N GLU A 130 -3.90 4.81 -5.39
CA GLU A 130 -5.09 4.25 -4.74
C GLU A 130 -4.82 3.67 -3.35
N GLY A 131 -3.58 3.73 -2.87
CA GLY A 131 -3.20 3.21 -1.55
C GLY A 131 -3.25 1.69 -1.45
N MET A 132 -3.04 0.99 -2.57
CA MET A 132 -3.07 -0.48 -2.66
C MET A 132 -1.74 -1.13 -2.30
N MET A 133 -0.65 -0.35 -2.21
CA MET A 133 0.70 -0.84 -1.97
C MET A 133 1.04 -1.04 -0.49
N ASN A 134 1.82 -2.08 -0.19
CA ASN A 134 2.32 -2.36 1.15
C ASN A 134 3.50 -1.43 1.51
N PHE A 135 3.49 -0.92 2.75
CA PHE A 135 4.62 -0.19 3.31
C PHE A 135 5.63 -1.17 3.95
N ARG A 136 6.94 -0.88 3.84
CA ARG A 136 8.00 -1.82 4.29
C ARG A 136 9.12 -1.21 5.12
N LYS A 137 9.19 0.12 5.29
CA LYS A 137 10.23 0.75 6.11
C LYS A 137 9.88 0.61 7.61
N ASN A 138 10.87 0.81 8.47
CA ASN A 138 10.73 0.76 9.93
C ASN A 138 10.88 2.16 10.53
N GLY A 139 10.49 2.34 11.79
CA GLY A 139 10.66 3.62 12.49
C GLY A 139 9.81 4.74 11.90
N HIS A 140 8.62 4.39 11.40
CA HIS A 140 7.69 5.30 10.76
C HIS A 140 6.54 5.66 11.69
N ILE A 141 5.86 6.75 11.35
CA ILE A 141 4.63 7.21 12.00
C ILE A 141 3.45 6.77 11.17
N ILE A 142 2.44 6.17 11.80
CA ILE A 142 1.15 5.87 11.17
C ILE A 142 0.15 6.93 11.63
N ILE A 143 -0.57 7.54 10.70
CA ILE A 143 -1.66 8.47 10.96
C ILE A 143 -2.94 7.84 10.40
N VAL A 144 -3.94 7.69 11.25
CA VAL A 144 -5.25 7.13 10.89
C VAL A 144 -6.27 8.26 10.81
N GLY A 145 -7.02 8.26 9.71
CA GLY A 145 -8.05 9.26 9.43
C GLY A 145 -7.48 10.47 8.71
N TRP A 146 -8.15 10.89 7.64
CA TRP A 146 -7.83 12.09 6.90
C TRP A 146 -8.82 13.22 7.22
N ASN A 147 -8.29 14.32 7.74
CA ASN A 147 -9.01 15.57 7.95
C ASN A 147 -8.02 16.75 7.85
N GLU A 148 -8.52 17.99 7.93
CA GLU A 148 -7.66 19.18 7.84
C GLU A 148 -6.58 19.24 8.92
N ARG A 149 -6.81 18.63 10.09
CA ARG A 149 -5.83 18.59 11.19
C ARG A 149 -4.73 17.56 10.90
N ALA A 150 -5.09 16.37 10.44
CA ALA A 150 -4.13 15.35 10.01
C ALA A 150 -3.22 15.88 8.90
N LYS A 151 -3.78 16.63 7.94
CA LYS A 151 -3.05 17.31 6.87
C LYS A 151 -2.02 18.29 7.41
N GLU A 152 -2.38 19.11 8.39
CA GLU A 152 -1.46 20.08 8.98
C GLU A 152 -0.36 19.40 9.81
N ILE A 153 -0.73 18.41 10.63
CA ILE A 153 0.22 17.58 11.39
C ILE A 153 1.24 16.92 10.45
N ILE A 154 0.78 16.38 9.32
CA ILE A 154 1.68 15.78 8.32
C ILE A 154 2.65 16.80 7.73
N ARG A 155 2.20 18.02 7.45
CA ARG A 155 3.06 19.09 6.94
C ARG A 155 4.12 19.47 7.97
N GLU A 156 3.72 19.71 9.21
CA GLU A 156 4.64 20.03 10.30
C GLU A 156 5.65 18.89 10.54
N LEU A 157 5.20 17.63 10.58
CA LEU A 157 6.09 16.48 10.75
C LEU A 157 7.09 16.35 9.60
N ASN A 158 6.69 16.65 8.36
CA ASN A 158 7.60 16.64 7.22
C ASN A 158 8.69 17.72 7.31
N ILE A 159 8.40 18.85 7.98
CA ILE A 159 9.36 19.93 8.21
C ILE A 159 10.26 19.58 9.40
N LEU A 160 9.67 19.20 10.54
CA LEU A 160 10.39 18.97 11.80
C LEU A 160 11.14 17.64 11.83
N GLN A 161 10.66 16.63 11.10
CA GLN A 161 11.23 15.28 11.04
C GLN A 161 11.30 14.74 9.60
N PRO A 162 12.04 15.39 8.69
CA PRO A 162 12.01 15.10 7.26
C PRO A 162 12.51 13.70 6.87
N LYS A 163 13.16 13.01 7.80
CA LYS A 163 13.69 11.64 7.62
C LYS A 163 12.72 10.56 8.09
N THR A 164 11.75 10.90 8.93
CA THR A 164 10.79 9.96 9.50
C THR A 164 9.71 9.67 8.46
N PRO A 165 9.57 8.42 7.97
CA PRO A 165 8.52 8.11 7.02
C PRO A 165 7.14 8.23 7.67
N ILE A 166 6.16 8.69 6.90
CA ILE A 166 4.77 8.82 7.35
C ILE A 166 3.88 7.91 6.51
N VAL A 167 3.00 7.16 7.17
CA VAL A 167 1.98 6.33 6.54
C VAL A 167 0.60 6.88 6.91
N LEU A 168 -0.21 7.22 5.93
CA LEU A 168 -1.60 7.64 6.12
C LEU A 168 -2.53 6.48 5.81
N ILE A 169 -3.45 6.16 6.73
CA ILE A 169 -4.50 5.17 6.53
C ILE A 169 -5.86 5.86 6.54
N ASP A 170 -6.62 5.73 5.45
CA ASP A 170 -7.98 6.25 5.36
C ASP A 170 -8.80 5.44 4.34
N GLU A 171 -10.09 5.18 4.61
CA GLU A 171 -10.96 4.44 3.68
C GLU A 171 -11.69 5.31 2.67
N THR A 172 -11.98 6.56 3.06
CA THR A 172 -12.87 7.49 2.35
C THR A 172 -12.17 8.11 1.15
N LEU A 173 -10.85 8.26 1.24
CA LEU A 173 -10.02 8.78 0.17
C LEU A 173 -9.94 7.80 -1.01
N GLY A 174 -10.39 8.27 -2.18
CA GLY A 174 -10.24 7.52 -3.43
C GLY A 174 -8.83 7.55 -4.00
N ARG A 175 -8.01 8.53 -3.62
CA ARG A 175 -6.63 8.70 -4.10
C ARG A 175 -5.75 9.38 -3.06
N HIS A 176 -4.44 9.24 -3.24
CA HIS A 176 -3.41 9.85 -2.42
C HIS A 176 -3.62 11.38 -2.32
N PRO A 177 -3.78 11.94 -1.10
CA PRO A 177 -4.20 13.33 -0.94
C PRO A 177 -3.05 14.35 -1.00
N LEU A 178 -1.80 13.89 -0.84
CA LEU A 178 -0.60 14.75 -0.78
C LEU A 178 0.42 14.39 -1.87
N PRO A 179 1.09 15.35 -2.51
CA PRO A 179 1.95 15.05 -3.64
C PRO A 179 3.19 14.21 -3.28
N GLU A 180 3.94 14.43 -2.17
CA GLU A 180 5.08 13.53 -1.81
C GLU A 180 5.46 13.49 -0.31
N LYS A 181 6.24 12.45 0.06
CA LYS A 181 6.75 12.00 1.39
C LYS A 181 5.80 11.26 2.33
N VAL A 182 4.55 11.05 1.93
CA VAL A 182 3.61 10.20 2.67
C VAL A 182 3.35 8.93 1.87
N HIS A 183 3.19 7.80 2.55
CA HIS A 183 2.70 6.57 1.94
C HIS A 183 1.23 6.41 2.31
N PHE A 184 0.33 6.47 1.32
CA PHE A 184 -1.09 6.26 1.55
C PHE A 184 -1.45 4.77 1.50
N ILE A 185 -2.29 4.32 2.42
CA ILE A 185 -2.95 3.02 2.39
C ILE A 185 -4.44 3.25 2.50
N ARG A 186 -5.17 2.80 1.48
CA ARG A 186 -6.63 2.85 1.50
C ARG A 186 -7.19 1.66 2.25
N GLY A 187 -8.06 1.92 3.22
CA GLY A 187 -8.79 0.89 3.97
C GLY A 187 -9.11 1.29 5.40
N GLN A 188 -9.91 0.45 6.07
CA GLN A 188 -10.30 0.68 7.45
C GLN A 188 -9.19 0.22 8.41
N ALA A 189 -8.74 1.12 9.28
CA ALA A 189 -7.65 0.85 10.22
C ALA A 189 -8.03 -0.07 11.39
N ASN A 190 -9.31 -0.41 11.57
CA ASN A 190 -9.77 -1.43 12.51
C ASN A 190 -9.53 -2.87 12.03
N LEU A 191 -9.11 -3.06 10.77
CA LEU A 191 -8.78 -4.36 10.20
C LEU A 191 -7.27 -4.63 10.29
N ASP A 192 -6.90 -5.76 10.89
CA ASP A 192 -5.50 -6.19 11.03
C ASP A 192 -4.75 -6.23 9.68
N GLU A 193 -5.42 -6.61 8.59
CA GLU A 193 -4.79 -6.67 7.26
C GLU A 193 -4.27 -5.31 6.80
N ILE A 194 -4.99 -4.23 7.12
CA ILE A 194 -4.64 -2.86 6.74
C ILE A 194 -3.49 -2.36 7.60
N LEU A 195 -3.50 -2.67 8.90
CA LEU A 195 -2.40 -2.32 9.81
C LEU A 195 -1.12 -3.10 9.48
N VAL A 196 -1.23 -4.37 9.12
CA VAL A 196 -0.10 -5.20 8.65
C VAL A 196 0.44 -4.66 7.33
N LYS A 197 -0.43 -4.23 6.41
CA LYS A 197 -0.03 -3.55 5.17
C LYS A 197 0.72 -2.24 5.44
N ALA A 198 0.42 -1.56 6.54
CA ALA A 198 1.12 -0.38 7.05
C ALA A 198 2.38 -0.69 7.87
N ASN A 199 2.78 -1.97 7.99
CA ASN A 199 3.92 -2.40 8.79
C ASN A 199 3.85 -1.98 10.28
N ILE A 200 2.66 -2.06 10.89
CA ILE A 200 2.42 -1.66 12.29
C ILE A 200 3.39 -2.28 13.32
N LYS A 201 3.91 -3.48 13.05
CA LYS A 201 4.87 -4.18 13.93
C LYS A 201 6.18 -3.41 14.13
N ASN A 202 6.58 -2.61 13.15
CA ASN A 202 7.82 -1.83 13.18
C ASN A 202 7.57 -0.31 13.19
N ALA A 203 6.31 0.10 13.38
CA ALA A 203 5.96 1.51 13.56
C ALA A 203 6.46 2.02 14.91
N GLU A 204 6.91 3.26 14.95
CA GLU A 204 7.36 3.91 16.18
C GLU A 204 6.18 4.53 16.93
N LYS A 205 5.29 5.19 16.18
CA LYS A 205 4.16 5.96 16.72
C LYS A 205 2.93 5.78 15.84
N VAL A 206 1.76 5.81 16.47
CA VAL A 206 0.47 5.84 15.81
C VAL A 206 -0.32 7.04 16.33
N LEU A 207 -0.85 7.86 15.41
CA LEU A 207 -1.84 8.90 15.71
C LEU A 207 -3.19 8.46 15.12
N ILE A 208 -4.21 8.37 15.95
CA ILE A 208 -5.60 8.13 15.53
C ILE A 208 -6.35 9.45 15.62
N THR A 209 -6.79 9.96 14.48
CA THR A 209 -7.58 11.20 14.41
C THR A 209 -9.06 10.89 14.23
N SER A 210 -9.89 11.79 14.74
CA SER A 210 -11.34 11.67 14.68
C SER A 210 -11.89 12.22 13.36
N ASP A 211 -12.80 11.48 12.71
CA ASP A 211 -13.60 12.00 11.59
C ASP A 211 -14.72 12.90 12.15
N LEU A 212 -14.71 14.17 11.74
CA LEU A 212 -15.69 15.17 12.20
C LEU A 212 -17.00 15.13 11.39
N ASN A 213 -17.07 14.31 10.34
CA ASN A 213 -18.27 14.18 9.52
C ASN A 213 -19.31 13.23 10.11
N GLN A 214 -18.99 12.59 11.23
CA GLN A 214 -19.86 11.67 11.96
C GLN A 214 -20.23 12.25 13.33
N ASP A 215 -21.26 11.68 13.94
CA ASP A 215 -21.62 11.97 15.31
C ASP A 215 -20.47 11.63 16.29
N GLU A 216 -20.28 12.45 17.33
CA GLU A 216 -19.13 12.34 18.24
C GLU A 216 -19.02 10.97 18.91
N PHE A 217 -20.15 10.35 19.25
CA PHE A 217 -20.18 9.02 19.86
C PHE A 217 -19.69 7.96 18.88
N GLN A 218 -20.13 8.00 17.62
CA GLN A 218 -19.67 7.06 16.59
C GLN A 218 -18.18 7.22 16.33
N THR A 219 -17.71 8.47 16.26
CA THR A 219 -16.30 8.80 16.05
C THR A 219 -15.40 8.30 17.18
N ASP A 220 -15.80 8.47 18.44
CA ASP A 220 -15.03 7.97 19.59
C ASP A 220 -15.02 6.44 19.65
N MET A 221 -16.16 5.79 19.37
CA MET A 221 -16.24 4.33 19.29
C MET A 221 -15.34 3.77 18.19
N PHE A 222 -15.33 4.40 17.01
CA PHE A 222 -14.45 3.99 15.91
C PHE A 222 -12.98 4.15 16.30
N SER A 223 -12.61 5.28 16.91
CA SER A 223 -11.24 5.56 17.38
C SER A 223 -10.76 4.51 18.39
N ILE A 224 -11.62 4.11 19.33
CA ILE A 224 -11.33 3.01 20.27
C ILE A 224 -11.19 1.67 19.55
N THR A 225 -12.02 1.40 18.55
CA THR A 225 -11.95 0.15 17.77
C THR A 225 -10.63 0.05 17.00
N VAL A 226 -10.20 1.14 16.36
CA VAL A 226 -8.87 1.23 15.72
C VAL A 226 -7.77 1.04 16.74
N LEU A 227 -7.86 1.69 17.91
CA LEU A 227 -6.87 1.56 18.98
C LEU A 227 -6.70 0.11 19.45
N LEU A 228 -7.80 -0.63 19.59
CA LEU A 228 -7.76 -2.06 19.93
C LEU A 228 -7.04 -2.88 18.85
N ALA A 229 -7.32 -2.63 17.57
CA ALA A 229 -6.63 -3.32 16.47
C ALA A 229 -5.13 -2.99 16.44
N VAL A 230 -4.78 -1.71 16.63
CA VAL A 230 -3.39 -1.23 16.74
C VAL A 230 -2.65 -1.95 17.86
N LYS A 231 -3.22 -1.96 19.08
CA LYS A 231 -2.60 -2.59 20.25
C LYS A 231 -2.62 -4.12 20.18
N GLY A 232 -3.59 -4.71 19.50
CA GLY A 232 -3.60 -6.13 19.17
C GLY A 232 -2.45 -6.53 18.24
N CYS A 233 -2.17 -5.70 17.22
CA CYS A 233 -1.08 -5.94 16.27
C CYS A 233 0.32 -5.62 16.84
N ASN A 234 0.42 -4.57 17.64
CA ASN A 234 1.65 -4.13 18.31
C ASN A 234 1.34 -3.53 19.69
N PRO A 235 1.42 -4.32 20.78
CA PRO A 235 1.08 -3.85 22.12
C PRO A 235 1.97 -2.71 22.64
N TYR A 236 3.18 -2.56 22.10
CA TYR A 236 4.20 -1.64 22.61
C TYR A 236 4.34 -0.35 21.79
N VAL A 237 3.64 -0.21 20.66
CA VAL A 237 3.67 1.03 19.86
C VAL A 237 3.08 2.18 20.66
N PHE A 238 3.74 3.34 20.64
CA PHE A 238 3.17 4.55 21.24
C PHE A 238 1.95 4.98 20.42
N CYS A 239 0.77 5.03 21.03
CA CYS A 239 -0.48 5.37 20.37
C CYS A 239 -1.13 6.59 21.04
N LEU A 240 -1.19 7.67 20.26
CA LEU A 240 -1.90 8.89 20.57
C LEU A 240 -3.26 8.85 19.89
N VAL A 241 -4.34 8.94 20.65
CA VAL A 241 -5.70 8.88 20.13
C VAL A 241 -6.45 10.17 20.44
N GLU A 242 -7.18 10.67 19.46
CA GLU A 242 -8.15 11.71 19.67
C GLU A 242 -9.47 11.12 20.20
N ILE A 243 -10.00 11.71 21.27
CA ILE A 243 -11.32 11.39 21.82
C ILE A 243 -12.06 12.70 22.07
N LEU A 244 -13.22 12.87 21.44
CA LEU A 244 -14.01 14.11 21.45
C LEU A 244 -14.77 14.29 22.77
N THR A 245 -15.29 13.20 23.33
CA THR A 245 -16.14 13.22 24.52
C THR A 245 -15.39 12.79 25.79
N LYS A 246 -15.84 13.21 26.97
CA LYS A 246 -15.17 12.83 28.24
C LYS A 246 -15.51 11.41 28.66
N GLU A 247 -16.68 10.95 28.24
CA GLU A 247 -17.30 9.67 28.56
C GLU A 247 -16.46 8.49 28.05
N TYR A 248 -15.79 8.64 26.90
CA TYR A 248 -15.02 7.58 26.25
C TYR A 248 -13.52 7.54 26.61
N ILE A 249 -13.01 8.52 27.34
CA ILE A 249 -11.60 8.55 27.78
C ILE A 249 -11.23 7.29 28.59
N PRO A 250 -12.01 6.83 29.59
CA PRO A 250 -11.65 5.63 30.33
C PRO A 250 -11.59 4.38 29.45
N ASN A 251 -12.38 4.34 28.37
CA ASN A 251 -12.40 3.21 27.45
C ASN A 251 -11.15 3.21 26.56
N ALA A 252 -10.73 4.38 26.05
CA ALA A 252 -9.48 4.53 25.32
C ALA A 252 -8.26 4.14 26.18
N LEU A 253 -8.22 4.58 27.45
CA LEU A 253 -7.14 4.18 28.38
C LEU A 253 -7.11 2.67 28.61
N ARG A 254 -8.27 2.03 28.84
CA ARG A 254 -8.35 0.58 29.01
C ARG A 254 -7.98 -0.19 27.74
N ALA A 255 -8.26 0.37 26.57
CA ALA A 255 -7.87 -0.19 25.28
C ALA A 255 -6.36 -0.05 25.00
N GLY A 256 -5.63 0.74 25.80
CA GLY A 256 -4.17 0.83 25.76
C GLY A 256 -3.64 2.13 25.15
N ALA A 257 -4.43 3.20 25.07
CA ALA A 257 -3.94 4.52 24.65
C ALA A 257 -2.79 4.99 25.56
N ASP A 258 -1.69 5.46 24.96
CA ASP A 258 -0.57 6.05 25.71
C ASP A 258 -0.76 7.56 25.88
N GLY A 259 -1.46 8.20 24.94
CA GLY A 259 -1.85 9.59 25.01
C GLY A 259 -3.26 9.80 24.46
N ILE A 260 -3.99 10.74 25.06
CA ILE A 260 -5.34 11.12 24.63
C ILE A 260 -5.41 12.62 24.42
N ILE A 261 -5.92 13.06 23.27
CA ILE A 261 -6.18 14.47 22.97
C ILE A 261 -7.68 14.70 22.90
N GLN A 262 -8.14 15.69 23.66
CA GLN A 262 -9.52 16.18 23.61
C GLN A 262 -9.59 17.52 22.85
N THR A 263 -9.71 17.46 21.52
CA THR A 263 -9.62 18.66 20.68
C THR A 263 -10.69 19.69 21.03
N ASN A 264 -11.96 19.27 21.20
CA ASN A 264 -13.06 20.17 21.53
C ASN A 264 -12.84 20.91 22.85
N ARG A 265 -12.26 20.22 23.85
CA ARG A 265 -11.90 20.83 25.13
C ARG A 265 -10.78 21.86 24.97
N PHE A 266 -9.72 21.51 24.25
CA PHE A 266 -8.60 22.44 24.05
C PHE A 266 -9.03 23.69 23.27
N ALA A 267 -9.79 23.50 22.19
CA ALA A 267 -10.32 24.60 21.38
C ALA A 267 -11.25 25.51 22.20
N SER A 268 -12.16 24.93 22.99
CA SER A 268 -13.06 25.73 23.85
C SER A 268 -12.31 26.52 24.92
N GLU A 269 -11.31 25.93 25.58
CA GLU A 269 -10.46 26.64 26.56
C GLU A 269 -9.70 27.81 25.90
N LEU A 270 -9.19 27.62 24.69
CA LEU A 270 -8.53 28.66 23.90
C LEU A 270 -9.50 29.80 23.53
N MET A 271 -10.70 29.47 23.06
CA MET A 271 -11.74 30.45 22.70
C MET A 271 -12.18 31.27 23.91
N VAL A 272 -12.44 30.63 25.05
CA VAL A 272 -12.83 31.32 26.30
C VAL A 272 -11.75 32.29 26.74
N LYS A 273 -10.48 31.86 26.76
CA LYS A 273 -9.36 32.73 27.09
C LYS A 273 -9.25 33.90 26.12
N SER A 274 -9.45 33.65 24.82
CA SER A 274 -9.36 34.69 23.80
C SER A 274 -10.47 35.72 23.91
N LEU A 275 -11.70 35.30 24.24
CA LEU A 275 -12.84 36.19 24.47
C LEU A 275 -12.65 37.08 25.70
N ILE A 276 -12.13 36.51 26.80
CA ILE A 276 -11.86 37.25 28.04
C ILE A 276 -10.76 38.28 27.82
N ASN A 277 -9.66 37.87 27.17
CA ASN A 277 -8.47 38.72 27.01
C ASN A 277 -8.55 39.65 25.78
N LYS A 278 -9.56 39.49 24.91
CA LYS A 278 -9.66 40.15 23.60
C LYS A 278 -8.39 40.00 22.76
N ALA A 279 -7.70 38.88 22.90
CA ALA A 279 -6.47 38.56 22.21
C ALA A 279 -6.35 37.05 22.05
N VAL A 280 -5.95 36.59 20.86
CA VAL A 280 -5.66 35.17 20.64
C VAL A 280 -4.23 34.92 21.13
N PRO A 281 -3.99 33.90 21.98
CA PRO A 281 -2.63 33.51 22.35
C PRO A 281 -1.81 33.21 21.09
N GLU A 282 -0.68 33.90 20.92
CA GLU A 282 0.29 33.54 19.89
C GLU A 282 0.86 32.18 20.24
N PHE A 283 0.56 31.18 19.41
CA PHE A 283 1.34 29.97 19.39
C PHE A 283 2.59 30.30 18.59
N GLU A 284 3.77 30.27 19.23
CA GLU A 284 5.05 30.43 18.56
C GLU A 284 5.16 29.38 17.44
N MET A 285 4.79 29.75 16.22
CA MET A 285 5.18 29.04 15.03
C MET A 285 6.68 29.29 14.88
N ARG A 286 7.50 28.32 15.28
CA ARG A 286 8.92 28.34 14.97
C ARG A 286 9.07 28.19 13.46
N GLU A 287 9.11 29.31 12.76
CA GLU A 287 9.69 29.40 11.42
C GLU A 287 11.22 29.44 11.58
N GLU A 288 11.87 28.29 11.41
CA GLU A 288 13.30 28.18 11.06
C GLU A 288 13.48 27.17 9.91
#